data_AF-K0ZTZ4-F1
#
_entry.id   AF-K0ZTZ4-F1
#
_cell.length_a   1.000
_cell.length_b   1.000
_cell.length_c   1.000
_cell.angle_alpha   90.00
_cell.angle_beta   90.00
_cell.angle_gamma   90.00
#
_symmetry.space_group_name_H-M   'P 1'
#
loop_
_entity.id
_entity.type
_entity.pdbx_description
1 polymer ?
#
loop_
_entity_poly.entity_id
_entity_poly.type
_entity_poly.pdbx_seq_one_letter_code
_entity_poly.pdbx_strand_id
1 'polypeptide(L)'
;MRLYIKSDFTKKIDFTTRELVWKMWFKERNGKKISFSNVGDDAMLQDDFFFGVQFDKWRFNDKRWNHIPYDKSNPWTSFSDENIQLEFENDFITDGRERGENLRIATTHTDILTVDKRAMYIMAVEVASAIDGQISEEDE
;
A
#
# COMPACT_ATOMS: atom_id res chain seq x y z
N MET A 1 1.38 11.35 1.24
CA MET A 1 0.86 11.12 2.61
C MET A 1 1.61 9.96 3.23
N ARG A 2 1.84 10.05 4.53
CA ARG A 2 2.47 9.00 5.34
C ARG A 2 1.60 8.74 6.56
N LEU A 3 1.49 7.47 6.93
CA LEU A 3 0.91 7.03 8.20
C LEU A 3 1.93 6.14 8.90
N TYR A 4 1.97 6.21 10.22
CA TYR A 4 2.89 5.44 11.04
C TYR A 4 2.12 4.48 11.92
N ILE A 5 2.67 3.29 12.10
CA ILE A 5 2.16 2.26 12.99
C ILE A 5 3.27 1.90 13.96
N LYS A 6 3.00 2.16 15.24
CA LYS A 6 3.90 1.81 16.35
C LYS A 6 3.44 0.50 17.00
N SER A 7 4.34 -0.47 17.12
CA SER A 7 4.09 -1.77 17.76
C SER A 7 5.37 -2.27 18.45
N ASP A 8 5.26 -3.31 19.28
CA ASP A 8 6.43 -4.06 19.75
C ASP A 8 6.92 -5.09 18.72
N PHE A 9 6.19 -5.26 17.61
CA PHE A 9 6.47 -6.16 16.49
C PHE A 9 6.71 -7.63 16.89
N THR A 10 6.14 -8.06 18.02
CA THR A 10 6.21 -9.45 18.48
C THR A 10 5.19 -10.35 17.77
N LYS A 11 4.12 -9.75 17.24
CA LYS A 11 3.07 -10.42 16.45
C LYS A 11 3.39 -10.38 14.96
N LYS A 12 3.08 -11.48 14.28
CA LYS A 12 3.12 -11.59 12.82
C LYS A 12 1.76 -11.30 12.21
N ILE A 13 1.75 -10.85 10.95
CA ILE A 13 0.51 -10.76 10.18
C ILE A 13 0.07 -12.18 9.79
N ASP A 14 -1.21 -12.48 9.97
CA ASP A 14 -1.77 -13.82 9.74
C ASP A 14 -2.47 -13.97 8.38
N PHE A 15 -2.74 -12.86 7.70
CA PHE A 15 -3.33 -12.85 6.37
C PHE A 15 -2.28 -12.81 5.27
N THR A 16 -2.65 -13.32 4.10
CA THR A 16 -1.85 -13.30 2.89
C THR A 16 -1.88 -11.93 2.20
N THR A 17 -0.91 -11.70 1.31
CA THR A 17 -0.85 -10.53 0.41
C THR A 17 -2.16 -10.32 -0.33
N ARG A 18 -2.76 -11.42 -0.81
CA ARG A 18 -4.03 -11.42 -1.53
C ARG A 18 -5.21 -11.04 -0.63
N GLU A 19 -5.26 -11.55 0.59
CA GLU A 19 -6.32 -11.22 1.54
C GLU A 19 -6.27 -9.75 1.94
N LEU A 20 -5.07 -9.19 2.13
CA LEU A 20 -4.88 -7.76 2.36
C LEU A 20 -5.42 -6.94 1.18
N VAL A 21 -5.03 -7.26 -0.06
CA VAL A 21 -5.53 -6.57 -1.27
C VAL A 21 -7.05 -6.65 -1.36
N TRP A 22 -7.66 -7.77 -0.99
CA TRP A 22 -9.11 -7.92 -0.98
C TRP A 22 -9.82 -7.10 0.10
N LYS A 23 -9.18 -6.92 1.25
CA LYS A 23 -9.68 -6.02 2.32
C LYS A 23 -9.59 -4.56 1.86
N MET A 24 -8.44 -4.17 1.31
CA MET A 24 -8.16 -2.83 0.79
C MET A 24 -9.15 -2.43 -0.32
N TRP A 25 -9.34 -3.31 -1.30
CA TRP A 25 -10.22 -3.08 -2.46
C TRP A 25 -11.43 -4.03 -2.47
N PHE A 26 -11.63 -4.76 -3.56
CA PHE A 26 -12.79 -5.64 -3.79
C PHE A 26 -12.32 -6.99 -4.32
N LYS A 27 -12.99 -8.06 -3.90
CA LYS A 27 -12.73 -9.43 -4.38
C LYS A 27 -13.17 -9.62 -5.84
N GLU A 28 -14.26 -8.95 -6.21
CA GLU A 28 -14.91 -9.12 -7.51
C GLU A 28 -15.45 -7.78 -8.03
N ARG A 29 -15.46 -7.63 -9.37
CA ARG A 29 -16.12 -6.55 -10.09
C ARG A 29 -16.96 -7.14 -11.21
N ASN A 30 -18.25 -6.82 -11.25
CA ASN A 30 -19.21 -7.32 -12.25
C ASN A 30 -19.20 -8.86 -12.37
N GLY A 31 -19.18 -9.56 -11.23
CA GLY A 31 -19.17 -11.03 -11.18
C GLY A 31 -17.86 -11.68 -11.67
N LYS A 32 -16.79 -10.89 -11.89
CA LYS A 32 -15.46 -11.40 -12.22
C LYS A 32 -14.50 -11.12 -11.07
N LYS A 33 -13.74 -12.14 -10.67
CA LYS A 33 -12.65 -11.98 -9.70
C LYS A 33 -11.63 -11.00 -10.22
N ILE A 34 -11.15 -10.13 -9.34
CA ILE A 34 -10.04 -9.22 -9.67
C ILE A 34 -8.77 -10.07 -9.86
N SER A 35 -8.06 -9.83 -10.97
CA SER A 35 -6.75 -10.40 -11.23
C SER A 35 -5.65 -9.59 -10.54
N PHE A 36 -4.63 -10.26 -10.04
CA PHE A 36 -3.43 -9.64 -9.48
C PHE A 36 -2.19 -10.39 -10.01
N SER A 37 -1.05 -9.71 -9.97
CA SER A 37 0.27 -10.30 -10.20
C SER A 37 1.13 -9.88 -9.01
N ASN A 38 1.86 -10.82 -8.42
CA ASN A 38 2.77 -10.55 -7.31
C ASN A 38 4.16 -11.13 -7.62
N VAL A 39 5.18 -10.49 -7.07
CA VAL A 39 6.54 -11.00 -7.00
C VAL A 39 6.85 -11.20 -5.52
N GLY A 40 7.48 -12.33 -5.17
CA GLY A 40 7.67 -12.73 -3.77
C GLY A 40 6.54 -13.61 -3.24
N ASP A 41 6.65 -13.98 -1.97
CA ASP A 41 5.68 -14.78 -1.22
C ASP A 41 5.06 -13.98 -0.06
N ASP A 42 4.18 -14.62 0.71
CA ASP A 42 3.50 -13.97 1.83
C ASP A 42 4.46 -13.67 3.01
N ALA A 43 5.64 -14.30 3.07
CA ALA A 43 6.57 -14.10 4.18
C ALA A 43 7.09 -12.65 4.23
N MET A 44 7.25 -12.00 3.08
CA MET A 44 7.63 -10.57 3.04
C MET A 44 6.63 -9.69 3.80
N LEU A 45 5.33 -9.96 3.69
CA LEU A 45 4.31 -9.25 4.46
C LEU A 45 4.26 -9.75 5.92
N GLN A 46 4.27 -11.06 6.11
CA GLN A 46 3.98 -11.69 7.41
C GLN A 46 5.11 -11.56 8.43
N ASP A 47 6.35 -11.66 7.96
CA ASP A 47 7.56 -11.67 8.78
C ASP A 47 8.32 -10.34 8.71
N ASP A 48 8.41 -9.76 7.52
CA ASP A 48 9.22 -8.54 7.29
C ASP A 48 8.40 -7.25 7.29
N PHE A 49 7.07 -7.34 7.33
CA PHE A 49 6.13 -6.21 7.20
C PHE A 49 6.36 -5.37 5.94
N PHE A 50 6.83 -6.00 4.87
CA PHE A 50 7.05 -5.37 3.58
C PHE A 50 5.92 -5.69 2.61
N PHE A 51 5.31 -4.66 2.03
CA PHE A 51 4.27 -4.80 1.03
C PHE A 51 4.23 -3.60 0.09
N GLY A 52 4.34 -3.86 -1.21
CA GLY A 52 4.14 -2.87 -2.25
C GLY A 52 3.03 -3.31 -3.20
N VAL A 53 2.08 -2.42 -3.47
CA VAL A 53 1.00 -2.69 -4.43
C VAL A 53 0.79 -1.49 -5.33
N GLN A 54 0.47 -1.77 -6.59
CA GLN A 54 0.11 -0.79 -7.59
C GLN A 54 -1.25 -1.16 -8.17
N PHE A 55 -2.13 -0.17 -8.33
CA PHE A 55 -3.38 -0.37 -9.04
C PHE A 55 -3.20 -0.05 -10.53
N ASP A 56 -3.27 -1.08 -11.38
CA ASP A 56 -3.14 -0.95 -12.84
C ASP A 56 -4.43 -0.34 -13.45
N LYS A 57 -4.50 1.00 -13.42
CA LYS A 57 -5.64 1.80 -13.90
C LYS A 57 -5.82 1.72 -15.41
N TRP A 58 -4.75 1.45 -16.16
CA TRP A 58 -4.70 1.65 -17.61
C TRP A 58 -4.89 0.38 -18.42
N ARG A 59 -4.59 -0.81 -17.86
CA ARG A 59 -4.81 -2.12 -18.52
C ARG A 59 -6.23 -2.35 -19.01
N PHE A 60 -7.21 -1.61 -18.50
CA PHE A 60 -8.62 -1.74 -18.89
C PHE A 60 -9.15 -0.60 -19.76
N ASN A 61 -8.31 0.34 -20.22
CA ASN A 61 -8.73 1.50 -21.04
C ASN A 61 -9.94 2.24 -20.44
N ASP A 62 -9.94 2.40 -19.10
CA ASP A 62 -11.07 2.96 -18.36
C ASP A 62 -11.06 4.48 -18.49
N LYS A 63 -11.99 5.01 -19.30
CA LYS A 63 -12.07 6.44 -19.64
C LYS A 63 -12.24 7.37 -18.42
N ARG A 64 -12.64 6.83 -17.26
CA ARG A 64 -12.72 7.61 -16.01
C ARG A 64 -11.39 8.27 -15.65
N TRP A 65 -10.25 7.68 -16.06
CA TRP A 65 -8.92 8.17 -15.72
C TRP A 65 -8.33 9.14 -16.75
N ASN A 66 -9.01 9.38 -17.88
CA ASN A 66 -8.49 10.20 -18.99
C ASN A 66 -8.28 11.69 -18.65
N HIS A 67 -8.81 12.16 -17.52
CA HIS A 67 -8.67 13.54 -17.06
C HIS A 67 -7.42 13.76 -16.18
N ILE A 68 -6.75 12.68 -15.80
CA ILE A 68 -5.56 12.74 -14.95
C ILE A 68 -4.35 13.07 -15.84
N PRO A 69 -3.55 14.10 -15.52
CA PRO A 69 -2.34 14.42 -16.26
C PRO A 69 -1.40 13.22 -16.28
N TYR A 70 -0.85 12.85 -17.42
CA TYR A 70 0.13 11.76 -17.50
C TYR A 70 1.50 12.31 -17.90
N ASP A 71 2.41 12.39 -16.93
CA ASP A 71 3.78 12.81 -17.17
C ASP A 71 4.71 11.59 -17.30
N LYS A 72 5.06 11.24 -18.55
CA LYS A 72 5.99 10.13 -18.84
C LYS A 72 7.44 10.41 -18.46
N SER A 73 7.79 11.65 -18.12
CA SER A 73 9.17 12.03 -17.79
C SER A 73 9.55 11.68 -16.35
N ASN A 74 8.57 11.44 -15.48
CA ASN A 74 8.79 10.99 -14.11
C ASN A 74 7.90 9.78 -13.79
N PRO A 75 8.36 8.55 -14.07
CA PRO A 75 7.58 7.33 -13.82
C PRO A 75 7.27 7.09 -12.34
N TRP A 76 7.98 7.77 -11.43
CA TRP A 76 7.78 7.65 -9.98
C TRP A 76 6.70 8.59 -9.45
N THR A 77 6.41 9.69 -10.16
CA THR A 77 5.33 10.63 -9.79
C THR A 77 4.22 10.66 -10.83
N SER A 78 4.31 9.87 -11.89
CA SER A 78 3.22 9.76 -12.86
C SER A 78 2.05 9.06 -12.20
N PHE A 79 0.87 9.65 -12.31
CA PHE A 79 -0.38 9.07 -11.82
C PHE A 79 -0.78 7.75 -12.51
N SER A 80 0.07 7.23 -13.41
CA SER A 80 -0.06 5.89 -13.99
C SER A 80 0.30 4.78 -13.02
N ASP A 81 1.23 5.06 -12.11
CA ASP A 81 1.88 4.05 -11.28
C ASP A 81 1.63 4.32 -9.79
N GLU A 82 0.37 4.61 -9.47
CA GLU A 82 -0.03 4.86 -8.08
C GLU A 82 0.23 3.63 -7.23
N ASN A 83 1.08 3.83 -6.21
CA ASN A 83 1.51 2.80 -5.31
C ASN A 83 1.12 3.11 -3.86
N ILE A 84 0.88 2.05 -3.11
CA ILE A 84 0.84 2.06 -1.65
C ILE A 84 1.96 1.15 -1.20
N GLN A 85 2.83 1.67 -0.35
CA GLN A 85 3.97 0.94 0.21
C GLN A 85 3.81 0.85 1.72
N LEU A 86 4.11 -0.33 2.27
CA LEU A 86 4.28 -0.61 3.69
C LEU A 86 5.67 -1.17 3.89
N GLU A 87 6.41 -0.55 4.78
CA GLU A 87 7.79 -0.89 5.11
C GLU A 87 8.19 -0.13 6.36
N PHE A 88 9.32 -0.46 6.98
CA PHE A 88 9.82 0.34 8.08
C PHE A 88 10.29 1.71 7.61
N GLU A 89 10.27 2.68 8.51
CA GLU A 89 11.01 3.92 8.31
C GLU A 89 12.45 3.63 7.90
N ASN A 90 13.00 4.45 7.00
CA ASN A 90 14.38 4.34 6.53
C ASN A 90 14.76 2.98 5.90
N ASP A 91 13.81 2.11 5.56
CA ASP A 91 14.10 0.77 5.05
C ASP A 91 14.99 0.81 3.80
N PHE A 92 15.80 -0.24 3.64
CA PHE A 92 16.84 -0.41 2.64
C PHE A 92 16.33 -0.20 1.20
N ILE A 93 15.05 -0.51 0.95
CA ILE A 93 14.42 -0.44 -0.38
C ILE A 93 14.12 1.02 -0.79
N THR A 94 13.91 1.94 0.15
CA THR A 94 13.48 3.32 -0.17
C THR A 94 14.45 4.41 0.24
N ASP A 95 15.13 4.29 1.39
CA ASP A 95 15.90 5.41 1.98
C ASP A 95 17.34 5.02 2.42
N GLY A 96 17.70 3.73 2.40
CA GLY A 96 19.09 3.25 2.40
C GLY A 96 19.93 3.54 3.65
N ARG A 97 19.33 3.65 4.84
CA ARG A 97 20.02 3.77 6.14
C ARG A 97 19.29 2.99 7.23
N GLU A 98 19.77 3.03 8.48
CA GLU A 98 19.29 2.20 9.60
C GLU A 98 17.76 2.17 9.70
N ARG A 99 17.19 0.96 9.68
CA ARG A 99 15.75 0.68 9.85
C ARG A 99 15.22 1.44 11.07
N GLY A 100 14.27 2.34 10.85
CA GLY A 100 13.64 3.13 11.89
C GLY A 100 12.69 2.31 12.76
N GLU A 101 12.13 2.96 13.78
CA GLU A 101 11.37 2.28 14.83
C GLU A 101 9.90 2.05 14.47
N ASN A 102 9.34 2.86 13.55
CA ASN A 102 7.94 2.73 13.18
C ASN A 102 7.78 2.06 11.81
N LEU A 103 6.65 1.39 11.66
CA LEU A 103 6.18 0.89 10.38
C LEU A 103 5.46 2.02 9.65
N ARG A 104 5.80 2.26 8.39
CA ARG A 104 5.34 3.38 7.57
C ARG A 104 4.47 2.86 6.43
N ILE A 105 3.30 3.47 6.26
CA ILE A 105 2.51 3.39 5.03
C ILE A 105 2.69 4.68 4.25
N ALA A 106 3.17 4.59 3.01
CA ALA A 106 3.42 5.74 2.17
C ALA A 106 2.73 5.64 0.81
N THR A 107 2.23 6.78 0.34
CA THR A 107 1.76 6.97 -1.04
C THR A 107 2.01 8.41 -1.49
N THR A 108 2.39 8.58 -2.76
CA THR A 108 2.59 9.89 -3.38
C THR A 108 1.30 10.47 -3.97
N HIS A 109 0.21 9.68 -4.03
CA HIS A 109 -1.01 10.03 -4.76
C HIS A 109 -2.21 10.23 -3.84
N THR A 110 -2.23 11.38 -3.15
CA THR A 110 -3.30 11.72 -2.19
C THR A 110 -4.47 12.45 -2.82
N ASP A 111 -4.40 12.88 -4.07
CA ASP A 111 -5.40 13.82 -4.61
C ASP A 111 -6.35 13.18 -5.62
N ILE A 112 -6.11 11.91 -5.96
CA ILE A 112 -6.89 11.15 -6.94
C ILE A 112 -7.85 10.19 -6.23
N LEU A 113 -9.11 10.64 -6.16
CA LEU A 113 -10.37 9.91 -5.90
C LEU A 113 -10.33 8.62 -5.03
N THR A 114 -10.79 8.81 -3.78
CA THR A 114 -11.53 7.93 -2.84
C THR A 114 -11.17 6.45 -2.68
N VAL A 115 -10.98 5.67 -3.75
CA VAL A 115 -10.74 4.23 -3.66
C VAL A 115 -9.35 3.94 -3.08
N ASP A 116 -8.32 4.66 -3.53
CA ASP A 116 -6.94 4.44 -3.09
C ASP A 116 -6.69 5.02 -1.69
N LYS A 117 -7.32 6.16 -1.35
CA LYS A 117 -7.40 6.65 0.04
C LYS A 117 -8.05 5.63 0.96
N ARG A 118 -9.21 5.10 0.59
CA ARG A 118 -9.92 4.08 1.38
C ARG A 118 -9.05 2.82 1.53
N ALA A 119 -8.42 2.37 0.45
CA ALA A 119 -7.53 1.22 0.47
C ALA A 119 -6.37 1.42 1.44
N MET A 120 -5.73 2.60 1.41
CA MET A 120 -4.66 2.96 2.34
C MET A 120 -5.15 2.96 3.80
N TYR A 121 -6.29 3.58 4.11
CA TYR A 121 -6.83 3.58 5.48
C TYR A 121 -7.20 2.18 5.96
N ILE A 122 -7.79 1.35 5.09
CA ILE A 122 -8.07 -0.05 5.44
C ILE A 122 -6.78 -0.80 5.70
N MET A 123 -5.76 -0.62 4.88
CA MET A 123 -4.45 -1.23 5.10
C MET A 123 -3.89 -0.84 6.46
N ALA A 124 -3.93 0.44 6.81
CA ALA A 124 -3.47 0.92 8.11
C ALA A 124 -4.21 0.25 9.27
N VAL A 125 -5.55 0.18 9.20
CA VAL A 125 -6.38 -0.46 10.22
C VAL A 125 -6.12 -1.96 10.34
N GLU A 126 -6.06 -2.67 9.21
CA GLU A 126 -5.88 -4.13 9.17
C GLU A 126 -4.49 -4.53 9.66
N VAL A 127 -3.45 -3.83 9.22
CA VAL A 127 -2.07 -4.07 9.66
C VAL A 127 -1.90 -3.74 11.14
N ALA A 128 -2.34 -2.54 11.57
CA ALA A 128 -2.24 -2.14 12.97
C ALA A 128 -2.98 -3.12 13.87
N SER A 129 -4.20 -3.55 13.49
CA SER A 129 -4.96 -4.52 14.28
C SER A 129 -4.27 -5.89 14.37
N ALA A 130 -3.61 -6.34 13.31
CA ALA A 130 -2.92 -7.63 13.30
C ALA A 130 -1.69 -7.66 14.23
N ILE A 131 -1.05 -6.51 14.44
CA ILE A 131 0.21 -6.41 15.19
C ILE A 131 0.07 -5.66 16.52
N ASP A 132 -1.16 -5.49 17.03
CA ASP A 132 -1.48 -4.63 18.19
C ASP A 132 -0.86 -3.22 18.10
N GLY A 133 -0.76 -2.70 16.88
CA GLY A 133 -0.16 -1.41 16.59
C GLY A 133 -1.08 -0.23 16.85
N GLN A 134 -0.48 0.92 17.14
CA GLN A 134 -1.16 2.21 17.23
C GLN A 134 -0.86 3.04 15.99
N ILE A 135 -1.90 3.52 15.32
CA ILE A 135 -1.78 4.42 14.17
C ILE A 135 -1.53 5.83 14.68
N SER A 136 -0.48 6.47 14.20
CA SER A 136 -0.22 7.90 14.39
C SER A 136 0.00 8.59 13.05
N GLU A 137 -0.37 9.87 12.99
CA GLU A 137 0.13 10.75 11.96
C GLU A 137 1.54 11.24 12.34
N GLU A 138 2.26 11.83 11.39
CA GLU A 138 3.56 12.44 11.61
C GLU A 138 3.37 13.56 12.67
N ASP A 139 3.99 13.43 13.84
CA ASP A 139 4.14 14.56 14.78
C ASP A 139 5.19 15.50 14.15
N GLU A 140 4.76 16.47 13.34
CA GLU A 140 5.63 17.60 12.93
C GLU A 140 5.99 18.50 14.12
#